data_AF-A0A7K7TII2-F1
#
_entry.id   AF-A0A7K7TII2-F1
#
_cell.length_a   1.000
_cell.length_b   1.000
_cell.length_c   1.000
_cell.angle_alpha   90.00
_cell.angle_beta   90.00
_cell.angle_gamma   90.00
#
_symmetry.space_group_name_H-M   'P 1'
#
loop_
_entity.id
_entity.type
_entity.pdbx_description
1 polymer ?
#
loop_
_entity_poly.entity_id
_entity_poly.type
_entity_poly.pdbx_seq_one_letter_code
_entity_poly.pdbx_strand_id
1 'polypeptide(L)'
;IFFRQSGSSFHVFDQGQFAKEVLPKYFKHNNMASFVRQLNMYGFRKVVHIEQGGLVKPEKDDTEFQHPYFIRGQEHLLENIKRKVTSVS
;
A
#
# COMPACT_ATOMS: atom_id res chain seq x y z
N ILE A 1 -7.54 4.31 5.86
CA ILE A 1 -6.18 3.72 5.87
C ILE A 1 -5.76 3.46 7.31
N PHE A 2 -5.23 2.27 7.63
CA PHE A 2 -4.80 1.92 8.99
C PHE A 2 -3.70 0.85 8.97
N PHE A 3 -2.91 0.76 10.03
CA PHE A 3 -1.89 -0.30 10.18
C PHE A 3 -2.53 -1.61 10.67
N ARG A 4 -1.99 -2.75 10.23
CA ARG A 4 -2.25 -4.03 10.88
C ARG A 4 -1.75 -4.00 12.32
N GLN A 5 -2.31 -4.83 13.20
CA GLN A 5 -1.89 -4.90 14.62
C GLN A 5 -0.39 -5.19 14.79
N SER A 6 0.22 -5.99 13.91
CA SER A 6 1.67 -6.23 13.91
C SER A 6 2.50 -5.02 13.50
N GLY A 7 1.89 -4.00 12.88
CA GLY A 7 2.57 -2.81 12.38
C GLY A 7 3.41 -3.02 11.11
N SER A 8 3.49 -4.25 10.58
CA SER A 8 4.31 -4.64 9.43
C SER A 8 3.67 -4.39 8.06
N SER A 9 2.41 -3.97 8.05
CA SER A 9 1.61 -3.72 6.85
C SER A 9 0.52 -2.69 7.14
N PHE A 10 -0.09 -2.16 6.09
CA PHE A 10 -1.21 -1.25 6.19
C PHE A 10 -2.31 -1.59 5.18
N HIS A 11 -3.53 -1.23 5.54
CA HIS A 11 -4.74 -1.45 4.79
C HIS A 11 -5.27 -0.14 4.20
N VAL A 12 -5.67 -0.17 2.94
CA VAL A 12 -6.48 0.87 2.30
C VAL A 12 -7.88 0.31 2.12
N PHE A 13 -8.80 0.81 2.94
CA PHE A 13 -10.23 0.53 2.88
C PHE A 13 -10.93 1.61 2.05
N ASP A 14 -11.93 1.19 1.25
CA ASP A 14 -12.69 2.03 0.32
C ASP A 14 -11.76 2.89 -0.55
N GLN A 15 -11.20 2.27 -1.59
CA GLN A 15 -10.21 2.93 -2.44
C GLN A 15 -10.80 4.15 -3.15
N GLY A 16 -12.10 4.16 -3.44
CA GLY A 16 -12.81 5.28 -4.04
C GLY A 16 -12.86 6.49 -3.12
N GLN A 17 -13.30 6.30 -1.87
CA GLN A 17 -13.33 7.37 -0.87
C GLN A 17 -11.92 7.84 -0.51
N PHE A 18 -10.98 6.90 -0.30
CA PHE A 18 -9.59 7.22 -0.01
C PHE A 18 -8.96 8.06 -1.13
N ALA A 19 -9.20 7.68 -2.39
CA ALA A 19 -8.73 8.42 -3.56
C ALA A 19 -9.29 9.84 -3.62
N LYS A 20 -10.57 10.03 -3.32
CA LYS A 20 -11.24 11.32 -3.40
C LYS A 20 -10.91 12.25 -2.24
N GLU A 21 -10.86 11.73 -1.01
CA GLU A 21 -10.82 12.56 0.21
C GLU A 21 -9.47 12.62 0.89
N VAL A 22 -8.63 11.59 0.74
CA VAL A 22 -7.35 11.47 1.45
C VAL A 22 -6.20 11.79 0.52
N LEU A 23 -6.15 11.21 -0.68
CA LEU A 23 -5.03 11.45 -1.60
C LEU A 23 -4.76 12.94 -1.87
N PRO A 24 -5.74 13.81 -2.15
CA PRO A 24 -5.49 15.24 -2.41
C PRO A 24 -4.90 16.01 -1.22
N LYS A 25 -5.04 15.49 0.01
CA LYS A 25 -4.51 16.12 1.22
C LYS A 25 -3.01 15.86 1.41
N TYR A 26 -2.52 14.71 0.91
CA TYR A 26 -1.13 14.26 1.11
C TYR A 26 -0.33 14.15 -0.20
N PHE A 27 -1.02 14.09 -1.35
CA PHE A 27 -0.46 13.98 -2.68
C PHE A 27 -1.10 15.02 -3.62
N LYS A 28 -0.42 15.36 -4.72
CA LYS A 28 -0.90 16.34 -5.71
C LYS A 28 -1.90 15.74 -6.72
N HIS A 29 -2.57 14.64 -6.38
CA HIS A 29 -3.53 13.94 -7.24
C HIS A 29 -4.55 13.17 -6.40
N ASN A 30 -5.68 12.80 -7.00
CA ASN A 30 -6.68 11.90 -6.42
C ASN A 30 -6.66 10.49 -7.07
N ASN A 31 -5.66 10.17 -7.88
CA ASN A 31 -5.63 8.91 -8.62
C ASN A 31 -5.03 7.76 -7.80
N MET A 32 -5.84 6.74 -7.52
CA MET A 32 -5.40 5.53 -6.79
C MET A 32 -4.31 4.74 -7.55
N ALA A 33 -4.38 4.68 -8.88
CA ALA A 33 -3.38 3.97 -9.68
C ALA A 33 -2.00 4.63 -9.55
N SER A 34 -1.94 5.96 -9.44
CA SER A 34 -0.69 6.70 -9.19
C SER A 34 -0.13 6.40 -7.81
N PHE A 35 -0.99 6.29 -6.79
CA PHE A 35 -0.59 5.88 -5.44
C PHE A 35 -0.01 4.45 -5.44
N VAL A 36 -0.70 3.49 -6.06
CA VAL A 36 -0.23 2.10 -6.20
C VAL A 36 1.07 2.03 -7.00
N ARG A 37 1.21 2.84 -8.06
CA ARG A 37 2.47 2.93 -8.81
C ARG A 37 3.63 3.36 -7.92
N GLN A 38 3.44 4.40 -7.10
CA GLN A 38 4.46 4.84 -6.16
C GLN A 38 4.83 3.72 -5.17
N LEU A 39 3.85 3.04 -4.59
CA LEU A 39 4.09 1.87 -3.73
C LEU A 39 4.95 0.81 -4.43
N ASN A 40 4.60 0.43 -5.67
CA ASN A 40 5.36 -0.53 -6.46
C ASN A 40 6.80 -0.07 -6.72
N MET A 41 7.00 1.22 -7.02
CA MET A 41 8.33 1.79 -7.22
C MET A 41 9.18 1.75 -5.95
N TYR A 42 8.57 1.88 -4.77
CA TYR A 42 9.23 1.71 -3.47
C TYR A 42 9.28 0.26 -2.98
N GLY A 43 8.88 -0.70 -3.81
CA GLY A 43 9.00 -2.14 -3.51
C GLY A 43 7.92 -2.70 -2.60
N PHE A 44 6.89 -1.92 -2.25
CA PHE A 44 5.73 -2.45 -1.55
C PHE A 44 5.03 -3.50 -2.40
N ARG A 45 4.45 -4.50 -1.74
CA ARG A 45 3.68 -5.58 -2.39
C ARG A 45 2.28 -5.62 -1.84
N LYS A 46 1.30 -5.83 -2.73
CA LYS A 46 -0.07 -6.15 -2.33
C LYS A 46 -0.09 -7.54 -1.69
N VAL A 47 -0.68 -7.67 -0.51
CA VAL A 47 -0.88 -8.96 0.14
C VAL A 47 -2.10 -9.63 -0.49
N VAL A 48 -1.93 -10.88 -0.92
CA VAL A 48 -3.01 -11.70 -1.48
C VAL A 48 -3.41 -12.71 -0.41
N HIS A 49 -4.65 -12.64 0.05
CA HIS A 49 -5.22 -13.58 1.00
C HIS A 49 -5.83 -14.75 0.21
N ILE A 50 -5.23 -15.93 0.36
CA ILE A 50 -5.72 -17.17 -0.26
C ILE A 50 -6.26 -18.05 0.86
N GLU A 51 -7.57 -18.33 0.85
CA GLU A 51 -8.16 -19.33 1.74
C GLU A 51 -8.30 -20.68 1.00
N GLN A 52 -8.46 -21.75 1.78
CA GLN A 52 -8.52 -23.14 1.31
C GLN A 52 -9.68 -23.32 0.32
N GLY A 53 -9.39 -23.24 -0.98
CA GLY A 53 -10.35 -23.46 -2.07
C GLY A 53 -10.35 -22.41 -3.19
N GLY A 54 -9.66 -21.28 -3.04
CA GLY A 54 -9.55 -20.29 -4.12
C GLY A 54 -9.12 -18.89 -3.67
N LEU A 55 -9.09 -17.96 -4.63
CA LEU A 55 -8.92 -16.53 -4.34
C LEU A 55 -10.16 -16.03 -3.60
N VAL A 56 -10.00 -15.63 -2.33
CA VAL A 56 -11.05 -14.92 -1.61
C VAL A 56 -11.21 -13.57 -2.26
N LYS A 57 -12.39 -13.30 -2.84
CA LYS A 57 -12.78 -11.92 -3.11
C LYS A 57 -12.89 -11.26 -1.74
N PRO A 58 -12.09 -10.22 -1.44
CA PRO A 58 -12.27 -9.50 -0.20
C PRO A 58 -13.71 -8.97 -0.20
N GLU A 59 -14.48 -9.29 0.84
CA GLU A 59 -15.90 -8.89 0.95
C GLU A 59 -16.08 -7.36 0.96
N LYS A 60 -14.98 -6.63 1.17
CA LYS A 60 -14.90 -5.17 1.16
C LYS A 60 -13.73 -4.75 0.28
N ASP A 61 -13.79 -3.54 -0.26
CA ASP A 61 -12.70 -2.91 -1.01
C ASP A 61 -11.53 -2.55 -0.08
N ASP A 62 -10.93 -3.59 0.52
CA ASP A 62 -9.82 -3.56 1.44
C ASP A 62 -8.60 -4.16 0.73
N THR A 63 -7.56 -3.35 0.57
CA THR A 63 -6.30 -3.76 0.00
C THR A 63 -5.17 -3.53 0.99
N GLU A 64 -4.46 -4.61 1.32
CA GLU A 64 -3.28 -4.58 2.19
C GLU A 64 -1.99 -4.46 1.39
N PHE A 65 -1.08 -3.61 1.85
CA PHE A 65 0.28 -3.47 1.33
C PHE A 65 1.31 -3.66 2.44
N GLN A 66 2.42 -4.32 2.09
CA GLN A 66 3.52 -4.57 3.01
C GLN A 66 4.89 -4.23 2.40
N HIS A 67 5.83 -3.88 3.27
CA HIS A 67 7.25 -3.75 2.95
C HIS A 67 8.09 -4.12 4.19
N PRO A 68 9.18 -4.91 4.07
CA PRO A 68 9.96 -5.36 5.23
C PRO A 68 10.48 -4.24 6.14
N TYR A 69 10.77 -3.07 5.55
CA TYR A 69 11.29 -1.90 6.27
C TYR A 69 10.22 -0.84 6.58
N PHE A 70 8.94 -1.11 6.31
CA PHE A 70 7.84 -0.22 6.67
C PHE A 70 7.13 -0.77 7.91
N ILE A 71 7.65 -0.42 9.10
CA ILE A 71 7.15 -0.93 10.38
C ILE A 71 6.71 0.25 11.25
N ARG A 72 5.50 0.16 11.81
CA ARG A 72 4.96 1.17 12.73
C ARG A 72 5.89 1.41 13.91
N GLY A 73 6.25 2.68 14.15
CA GLY A 73 7.15 3.08 15.24
C GLY A 73 8.64 2.94 14.95
N GLN A 74 9.03 2.42 13.78
CA GLN A 74 10.43 2.24 13.38
C GLN A 74 10.79 3.13 12.19
N GLU A 75 10.68 4.45 12.37
CA GLU A 75 10.90 5.43 11.29
C GLU A 75 12.31 5.37 10.69
N HIS A 76 13.32 5.01 11.49
CA HIS A 76 14.69 4.86 11.00
C HIS A 76 14.82 3.81 9.88
N LEU A 77 13.95 2.79 9.85
CA LEU A 77 13.96 1.79 8.78
C LEU A 77 13.50 2.34 7.42
N LEU A 78 12.80 3.48 7.40
CA LEU A 78 12.35 4.10 6.16
C LEU A 78 13.52 4.48 5.24
N GLU A 79 14.72 4.71 5.79
CA GLU A 79 15.91 4.96 4.99
C GLU A 79 16.27 3.79 4.07
N ASN A 80 15.87 2.57 4.41
CA ASN A 80 16.12 1.36 3.62
C ASN A 80 15.09 1.17 2.49
N ILE A 81 14.04 2.00 2.43
CA ILE A 81 13.04 1.98 1.36
C ILE A 81 13.51 2.87 0.21
N LYS A 82 14.18 2.26 -0.77
CA LYS A 82 14.70 2.99 -1.93
C LYS A 82 13.77 2.87 -3.13
N ARG A 83 13.61 3.98 -3.85
CA ARG A 83 12.87 3.99 -5.11
C ARG A 83 13.64 3.18 -6.15
N LYS A 84 12.99 2.19 -6.75
CA LYS A 84 13.49 1.48 -7.92
C LYS A 84 13.50 2.44 -9.10
N VAL A 85 14.67 2.62 -9.71
CA VAL A 85 14.77 3.29 -11.00
C VAL A 85 14.29 2.28 -12.04
N THR A 86 13.05 2.42 -12.50
CA THR A 86 12.65 1.74 -13.72
C THR A 86 13.38 2.44 -14.85
N SER A 87 14.48 1.85 -15.33
CA SER A 87 15.02 2.21 -16.64
C SER A 87 13.88 2.05 -17.63
N VAL A 88 13.40 3.16 -18.18
CA VAL A 88 12.56 3.11 -19.38
C VAL A 88 13.54 2.65 -20.46
N SER A 89 13.51 1.37 -20.80
CA SER A 89 14.10 0.87 -22.05
C SER A 89 13.21 1.27 -23.21
#